data_AF-A0A1J8Q2R2-F1
#
_entry.id   AF-A0A1J8Q2R2-F1
#
_cell.length_a   1.000
_cell.length_b   1.000
_cell.length_c   1.000
_cell.angle_alpha   90.00
_cell.angle_beta   90.00
_cell.angle_gamma   90.00
#
_symmetry.space_group_name_H-M   'P 1'
#
loop_
_entity.id
_entity.type
_entity.pdbx_description
1 polymer ?
#
loop_
_entity_poly.entity_id
_entity_poly.type
_entity_poly.pdbx_seq_one_letter_code
_entity_poly.pdbx_strand_id
1 'polypeptide(L)'
;MTKDNLSTSTLDNKDLASIRQAIATFLQRCDLQYMPVTLDEELYTECCQDAVDRGLPMDGNYSIRPFLAVGVAIISNAYAHLPDRSTRMWICLFTAVCSTIDDVVDKGQDITHVYHFNERFASCQPQADPVLSGLDALLREVVHHYPTLVSNLIVTSSLNFVSSLLLDHETKGMKISSDAPLYPEYSRLLSGLSDAYGLFVFHPALPLGEYIQCMPDLDFIINHTNDILSYYKEEIEGETANYLSLMAVSLALTKQEALHQLSEKTVQAYHNTLQILRPHTEACDAFLSFFHGYFRFHAASRRYKLEEVMLEKSIS
;
A
#
# COMPACT_ATOMS: atom_id res chain seq x y z
N MET A 1 -27.32 22.51 30.38
CA MET A 1 -26.37 21.42 30.05
C MET A 1 -26.71 20.94 28.66
N THR A 2 -26.06 21.55 27.69
CA THR A 2 -26.20 21.35 26.25
C THR A 2 -25.58 20.01 25.88
N LYS A 3 -26.38 19.14 25.25
CA LYS A 3 -25.90 18.02 24.46
C LYS A 3 -25.45 18.61 23.12
N ASP A 4 -24.15 18.64 22.88
CA ASP A 4 -23.61 18.97 21.56
C ASP A 4 -23.99 17.85 20.60
N ASN A 5 -24.84 18.22 19.64
CA ASN A 5 -25.10 17.45 18.43
C ASN A 5 -23.82 17.45 17.60
N LEU A 6 -23.02 16.38 17.69
CA LEU A 6 -22.12 16.04 16.59
C LEU A 6 -23.00 15.67 15.39
N SER A 7 -23.22 16.66 14.53
CA SER A 7 -23.67 16.50 13.17
C SER A 7 -22.75 15.52 12.47
N THR A 8 -23.18 14.27 12.28
CA THR A 8 -22.72 13.43 11.18
C THR A 8 -23.10 14.16 9.90
N SER A 9 -22.22 15.02 9.39
CA SER A 9 -22.43 15.69 8.12
C SER A 9 -22.42 14.63 7.04
N THR A 10 -23.59 14.28 6.52
CA THR A 10 -23.69 13.71 5.17
C THR A 10 -22.89 14.62 4.25
N LEU A 11 -21.79 14.11 3.67
CA LEU A 11 -21.00 14.84 2.68
C LEU A 11 -21.94 15.39 1.61
N ASP A 12 -21.78 16.67 1.25
CA ASP A 12 -22.54 17.24 0.15
C ASP A 12 -22.15 16.53 -1.15
N ASN A 13 -23.11 16.32 -2.05
CA ASN A 13 -22.87 15.78 -3.38
C ASN A 13 -21.79 16.59 -4.13
N LYS A 14 -21.69 17.88 -3.82
CA LYS A 14 -20.66 18.77 -4.37
C LYS A 14 -19.24 18.38 -3.92
N ASP A 15 -19.06 17.97 -2.67
CA ASP A 15 -17.75 17.56 -2.13
C ASP A 15 -17.30 16.25 -2.78
N LEU A 16 -18.19 15.27 -2.88
CA LEU A 16 -17.92 14.00 -3.57
C LEU A 16 -17.61 14.20 -5.06
N ALA A 17 -18.31 15.12 -5.74
CA ALA A 17 -17.99 15.48 -7.13
C ALA A 17 -16.59 16.10 -7.26
N SER A 18 -16.19 16.96 -6.31
CA SER A 18 -14.84 17.54 -6.30
C SER A 18 -13.76 16.49 -6.09
N ILE A 19 -13.99 15.50 -5.22
CA ILE A 19 -13.04 14.40 -4.98
C ILE A 19 -12.86 13.59 -6.25
N ARG A 20 -13.97 13.22 -6.90
CA ARG A 20 -13.94 12.46 -8.15
C ARG A 20 -13.19 13.20 -9.25
N GLN A 21 -13.44 14.50 -9.40
CA GLN A 21 -12.73 15.34 -10.35
C GLN A 21 -11.22 15.40 -10.08
N ALA A 22 -10.82 15.54 -8.81
CA ALA A 22 -9.40 15.57 -8.43
C ALA A 22 -8.69 14.25 -8.75
N ILE A 23 -9.30 13.11 -8.42
CA ILE A 23 -8.78 11.77 -8.74
C ILE A 23 -8.69 11.59 -10.27
N ALA A 24 -9.73 11.98 -11.02
CA ALA A 24 -9.71 11.88 -12.48
C ALA A 24 -8.61 12.74 -13.11
N THR A 25 -8.37 13.95 -12.59
CA THR A 25 -7.28 14.83 -13.03
C THR A 25 -5.90 14.26 -12.70
N PHE A 26 -5.72 13.69 -11.50
CA PHE A 26 -4.50 12.99 -11.11
C PHE A 26 -4.17 11.87 -12.11
N LEU A 27 -5.14 11.02 -12.41
CA LEU A 27 -4.97 9.89 -13.32
C LEU A 27 -4.64 10.32 -14.75
N GLN A 28 -5.31 11.36 -15.25
CA GLN A 28 -5.00 11.92 -16.58
C GLN A 28 -3.56 12.43 -16.66
N ARG A 29 -3.04 13.08 -15.62
CA ARG A 29 -1.68 13.64 -15.61
C ARG A 29 -0.60 12.57 -15.49
N CYS A 30 -0.95 11.43 -14.95
CA CYS A 30 -0.11 10.25 -14.86
C CYS A 30 -0.25 9.29 -16.07
N ASP A 31 -1.02 9.67 -17.10
CA ASP A 31 -1.33 8.82 -18.27
C ASP A 31 -1.96 7.46 -17.92
N LEU A 32 -2.77 7.45 -16.85
CA LEU A 32 -3.46 6.26 -16.36
C LEU A 32 -4.88 6.18 -16.95
N GLN A 33 -5.22 5.00 -17.47
CA GLN A 33 -6.54 4.73 -18.05
C GLN A 33 -7.24 3.62 -17.27
N TYR A 34 -8.51 3.87 -16.89
CA TYR A 34 -9.34 2.86 -16.25
C TYR A 34 -9.53 1.66 -17.18
N MET A 35 -9.17 0.49 -16.69
CA MET A 35 -9.48 -0.78 -17.34
C MET A 35 -10.06 -1.73 -16.30
N PRO A 36 -11.21 -2.37 -16.61
CA PRO A 36 -11.72 -3.43 -15.76
C PRO A 36 -10.73 -4.60 -15.77
N VAL A 37 -10.41 -5.09 -14.59
CA VAL A 37 -9.49 -6.20 -14.38
C VAL A 37 -10.28 -7.37 -13.81
N THR A 38 -9.97 -8.57 -14.29
CA THR A 38 -10.51 -9.82 -13.75
C THR A 38 -9.41 -10.52 -12.97
N LEU A 39 -9.79 -11.17 -11.86
CA LEU A 39 -8.87 -11.98 -11.09
C LEU A 39 -8.46 -13.19 -11.93
N ASP A 40 -7.17 -13.52 -11.91
CA ASP A 40 -6.67 -14.75 -12.53
C ASP A 40 -6.99 -15.93 -11.60
N GLU A 41 -8.07 -16.67 -11.90
CA GLU A 41 -8.57 -17.78 -11.08
C GLU A 41 -7.62 -18.99 -11.05
N GLU A 42 -6.87 -19.21 -12.13
CA GLU A 42 -5.88 -20.30 -12.20
C GLU A 42 -4.70 -19.97 -11.28
N LEU A 43 -4.18 -18.74 -11.39
CA LEU A 43 -3.14 -18.26 -10.48
C LEU A 43 -3.62 -18.15 -9.04
N TYR A 44 -4.87 -17.78 -8.79
CA TYR A 44 -5.43 -17.79 -7.43
C TYR A 44 -5.41 -19.19 -6.82
N THR A 45 -5.78 -20.20 -7.61
CA THR A 45 -5.73 -21.61 -7.16
C THR A 45 -4.30 -22.06 -6.89
N GLU A 46 -3.35 -21.68 -7.75
CA GLU A 46 -1.92 -21.95 -7.56
C GLU A 46 -1.37 -21.30 -6.28
N CYS A 47 -1.66 -20.01 -6.05
CA CYS A 47 -1.24 -19.31 -4.83
C CYS A 47 -1.89 -19.88 -3.56
N CYS A 48 -3.14 -20.35 -3.64
CA CYS A 48 -3.76 -21.06 -2.52
C CYS A 48 -3.02 -22.36 -2.20
N GLN A 49 -2.60 -23.11 -3.22
CA GLN A 49 -1.85 -24.35 -3.02
C GLN A 49 -0.45 -24.06 -2.46
N ASP A 50 0.27 -23.06 -2.97
CA ASP A 50 1.59 -22.66 -2.45
C ASP A 50 1.50 -22.19 -0.99
N ALA A 51 0.44 -21.46 -0.63
CA ALA A 51 0.19 -21.10 0.76
C ALA A 51 0.02 -22.34 1.67
N VAL A 52 -0.75 -23.33 1.23
CA VAL A 52 -0.93 -24.61 1.96
C VAL A 52 0.40 -25.36 2.10
N ASP A 53 1.17 -25.46 1.00
CA ASP A 53 2.43 -26.20 0.97
C ASP A 53 3.50 -25.55 1.87
N ARG A 54 3.46 -24.22 2.00
CA ARG A 54 4.30 -23.43 2.91
C ARG A 54 3.80 -23.41 4.36
N GLY A 55 2.65 -24.03 4.63
CA GLY A 55 2.06 -24.10 5.97
C GLY A 55 1.48 -22.77 6.45
N LEU A 56 1.17 -21.83 5.55
CA LEU A 56 0.50 -20.59 5.90
C LEU A 56 -0.95 -20.88 6.35
N PRO A 57 -1.48 -20.14 7.33
CA PRO A 57 -2.83 -20.38 7.83
C PRO A 57 -3.88 -20.07 6.76
N MET A 58 -4.61 -21.09 6.31
CA MET A 58 -5.66 -20.97 5.29
C MET A 58 -7.08 -20.93 5.86
N ASP A 59 -7.23 -21.18 7.16
CA ASP A 59 -8.50 -21.24 7.89
C ASP A 59 -8.32 -20.66 9.32
N GLY A 60 -9.42 -20.34 9.99
CA GLY A 60 -9.42 -19.77 11.35
C GLY A 60 -9.16 -18.26 11.38
N ASN A 61 -8.88 -17.73 12.57
CA ASN A 61 -8.76 -16.28 12.82
C ASN A 61 -7.56 -15.63 12.13
N TYR A 62 -6.51 -16.42 11.83
CA TYR A 62 -5.30 -15.95 11.15
C TYR A 62 -5.28 -16.32 9.66
N SER A 63 -6.41 -16.72 9.09
CA SER A 63 -6.48 -17.15 7.69
C SER A 63 -6.06 -16.03 6.74
N ILE A 64 -5.08 -16.31 5.86
CA ILE A 64 -4.70 -15.39 4.79
C ILE A 64 -5.60 -15.49 3.55
N ARG A 65 -6.49 -16.49 3.50
CA ARG A 65 -7.36 -16.76 2.34
C ARG A 65 -8.20 -15.54 1.90
N PRO A 66 -8.77 -14.72 2.82
CA PRO A 66 -9.49 -13.50 2.43
C PRO A 66 -8.62 -12.48 1.69
N PHE A 67 -7.30 -12.50 1.92
CA PHE A 67 -6.35 -11.54 1.37
C PHE A 67 -5.51 -12.10 0.22
N LEU A 68 -5.58 -13.39 -0.09
CA LEU A 68 -4.89 -13.97 -1.26
C LEU A 68 -5.34 -13.34 -2.58
N ALA A 69 -6.60 -12.94 -2.70
CA ALA A 69 -7.07 -12.25 -3.90
C ALA A 69 -6.36 -10.89 -4.10
N VAL A 70 -5.97 -10.23 -3.01
CA VAL A 70 -5.17 -8.99 -3.04
C VAL A 70 -3.76 -9.29 -3.55
N GLY A 71 -3.12 -10.33 -3.01
CA GLY A 71 -1.80 -10.80 -3.45
C GLY A 71 -1.77 -11.19 -4.93
N VAL A 72 -2.77 -11.95 -5.39
CA VAL A 72 -2.89 -12.34 -6.80
C VAL A 72 -3.11 -11.13 -7.68
N ALA A 73 -4.01 -10.23 -7.30
CA ALA A 73 -4.29 -9.03 -8.07
C ALA A 73 -3.05 -8.13 -8.21
N ILE A 74 -2.22 -7.98 -7.17
CA ILE A 74 -1.01 -7.15 -7.28
C ILE A 74 0.04 -7.80 -8.18
N ILE A 75 0.23 -9.12 -8.14
CA ILE A 75 1.26 -9.78 -8.97
C ILE A 75 0.83 -9.93 -10.44
N SER A 76 -0.47 -10.10 -10.70
CA SER A 76 -1.00 -10.19 -12.07
C SER A 76 -1.02 -8.84 -12.78
N ASN A 77 -1.01 -7.73 -12.03
CA ASN A 77 -1.12 -6.40 -12.61
C ASN A 77 0.17 -5.60 -12.43
N ALA A 78 0.60 -5.35 -11.19
CA ALA A 78 1.73 -4.48 -10.87
C ALA A 78 3.10 -5.16 -11.04
N TYR A 79 3.19 -6.48 -10.86
CA TYR A 79 4.47 -7.21 -10.96
C TYR A 79 4.52 -8.22 -12.11
N ALA A 80 3.61 -8.10 -13.09
CA ALA A 80 3.53 -9.03 -14.21
C ALA A 80 4.82 -9.05 -15.07
N HIS A 81 5.55 -7.93 -15.11
CA HIS A 81 6.81 -7.78 -15.85
C HIS A 81 7.98 -8.54 -15.22
N LEU A 82 7.89 -8.93 -13.94
CA LEU A 82 8.95 -9.72 -13.32
C LEU A 82 9.00 -11.12 -13.96
N PRO A 83 10.15 -11.56 -14.50
CA PRO A 83 10.24 -12.82 -15.24
C PRO A 83 10.16 -14.04 -14.32
N ASP A 84 10.70 -13.95 -13.10
CA ASP A 84 10.76 -15.07 -12.17
C ASP A 84 9.41 -15.34 -11.50
N ARG A 85 8.86 -16.53 -11.74
CA ARG A 85 7.57 -16.95 -11.18
C ARG A 85 7.63 -17.11 -9.67
N SER A 86 8.72 -17.66 -9.14
CA SER A 86 8.91 -17.89 -7.71
C SER A 86 8.86 -16.57 -6.93
N THR A 87 9.56 -15.54 -7.41
CA THR A 87 9.55 -14.19 -6.84
C THR A 87 8.16 -13.57 -6.86
N ARG A 88 7.41 -13.70 -7.96
CA ARG A 88 6.01 -13.22 -7.99
C ARG A 88 5.13 -13.96 -6.98
N MET A 89 5.24 -15.27 -6.85
CA MET A 89 4.47 -16.02 -5.85
C MET A 89 4.83 -15.61 -4.43
N TRP A 90 6.12 -15.40 -4.15
CA TRP A 90 6.59 -14.86 -2.89
C TRP A 90 6.00 -13.47 -2.60
N ILE A 91 5.98 -12.54 -3.57
CA ILE A 91 5.33 -11.23 -3.42
C ILE A 91 3.84 -11.38 -3.11
N CYS A 92 3.13 -12.30 -3.78
CA CYS A 92 1.71 -12.56 -3.53
C CYS A 92 1.46 -12.97 -2.08
N LEU A 93 2.22 -13.94 -1.58
CA LEU A 93 2.09 -14.42 -0.20
C LEU A 93 2.50 -13.35 0.81
N PHE A 94 3.57 -12.61 0.56
CA PHE A 94 4.00 -11.47 1.36
C PHE A 94 2.87 -10.43 1.49
N THR A 95 2.28 -10.01 0.38
CA THR A 95 1.16 -9.07 0.38
C THR A 95 -0.05 -9.61 1.15
N ALA A 96 -0.43 -10.88 0.94
CA ALA A 96 -1.56 -11.49 1.62
C ALA A 96 -1.34 -11.59 3.14
N VAL A 97 -0.14 -12.00 3.57
CA VAL A 97 0.25 -12.09 4.98
C VAL A 97 0.24 -10.72 5.65
N CYS A 98 0.90 -9.71 5.06
CA CYS A 98 0.92 -8.35 5.60
C CYS A 98 -0.49 -7.76 5.71
N SER A 99 -1.33 -7.96 4.69
CA SER A 99 -2.73 -7.50 4.72
C SER A 99 -3.56 -8.19 5.80
N THR A 100 -3.28 -9.47 6.07
CA THR A 100 -3.96 -10.22 7.14
C THR A 100 -3.57 -9.69 8.51
N ILE A 101 -2.28 -9.40 8.73
CA ILE A 101 -1.78 -8.85 10.00
C ILE A 101 -2.38 -7.47 10.26
N ASP A 102 -2.42 -6.60 9.25
CA ASP A 102 -3.04 -5.28 9.32
C ASP A 102 -4.52 -5.37 9.73
N ASP A 103 -5.31 -6.21 9.05
CA ASP A 103 -6.74 -6.40 9.32
C ASP A 103 -7.02 -7.00 10.71
N VAL A 104 -6.20 -7.95 11.17
CA VAL A 104 -6.32 -8.53 12.53
C VAL A 104 -6.07 -7.45 13.59
N VAL A 105 -5.03 -6.63 13.41
CA VAL A 105 -4.70 -5.54 14.34
C VAL A 105 -5.77 -4.45 14.33
N ASP A 106 -6.25 -4.04 13.16
CA ASP A 106 -7.31 -3.02 13.04
C ASP A 106 -8.60 -3.45 13.75
N LYS A 107 -8.94 -4.74 13.69
CA LYS A 107 -10.05 -5.34 14.44
C LYS A 107 -9.81 -5.43 15.96
N GLY A 108 -8.67 -4.92 16.44
CA GLY A 108 -8.27 -4.93 17.85
C GLY A 108 -7.90 -6.32 18.37
N GLN A 109 -7.57 -7.24 17.48
CA GLN A 109 -7.21 -8.62 17.82
C GLN A 109 -5.69 -8.75 17.93
N ASP A 110 -5.23 -9.52 18.92
CA ASP A 110 -3.87 -10.07 19.02
C ASP A 110 -2.68 -9.10 18.92
N ILE A 111 -2.88 -7.83 19.25
CA ILE A 111 -1.79 -6.83 19.31
C ILE A 111 -0.60 -7.28 20.18
N THR A 112 -0.87 -8.05 21.25
CA THR A 112 0.15 -8.55 22.18
C THR A 112 1.26 -9.34 21.47
N HIS A 113 0.92 -10.12 20.44
CA HIS A 113 1.91 -10.91 19.72
C HIS A 113 2.74 -10.05 18.76
N VAL A 114 2.12 -9.02 18.18
CA VAL A 114 2.77 -8.04 17.30
C VAL A 114 3.87 -7.26 18.03
N TYR A 115 3.70 -6.92 19.32
CA TYR A 115 4.73 -6.22 20.13
C TYR A 115 6.08 -6.94 20.14
N HIS A 116 6.06 -8.27 20.11
CA HIS A 116 7.27 -9.08 20.22
C HIS A 116 7.82 -9.53 18.86
N PHE A 117 7.16 -9.23 17.75
CA PHE A 117 7.54 -9.75 16.45
C PHE A 117 8.98 -9.37 16.07
N ASN A 118 9.33 -8.08 16.09
CA ASN A 118 10.65 -7.59 15.71
C ASN A 118 11.75 -8.13 16.63
N GLU A 119 11.50 -8.17 17.95
CA GLU A 119 12.43 -8.73 18.94
C GLU A 119 12.69 -10.22 18.66
N ARG A 120 11.63 -11.00 18.43
CA ARG A 120 11.72 -12.44 18.14
C ARG A 120 12.38 -12.72 16.81
N PHE A 121 12.06 -11.94 15.78
CA PHE A 121 12.68 -12.03 14.46
C PHE A 121 14.20 -11.87 14.58
N ALA A 122 14.66 -10.80 15.24
CA ALA A 122 16.07 -10.49 15.43
C ALA A 122 16.81 -11.51 16.31
N SER A 123 16.14 -12.07 17.32
CA SER A 123 16.69 -13.08 18.22
C SER A 123 16.47 -14.52 17.75
N CYS A 124 15.93 -14.71 16.53
CA CYS A 124 15.59 -16.00 15.94
C CYS A 124 14.71 -16.88 16.86
N GLN A 125 13.81 -16.26 17.62
CA GLN A 125 12.83 -16.94 18.45
C GLN A 125 11.54 -17.21 17.65
N PRO A 126 10.82 -18.31 17.95
CA PRO A 126 9.53 -18.59 17.32
C PRO A 126 8.51 -17.47 17.55
N GLN A 127 7.73 -17.16 16.51
CA GLN A 127 6.60 -16.24 16.62
C GLN A 127 5.44 -16.89 17.38
N ALA A 128 4.54 -16.06 17.93
CA ALA A 128 3.49 -16.54 18.83
C ALA A 128 2.26 -17.08 18.11
N ASP A 129 1.98 -16.60 16.89
CA ASP A 129 0.87 -17.06 16.07
C ASP A 129 1.32 -17.47 14.65
N PRO A 130 0.47 -18.22 13.91
CA PRO A 130 0.83 -18.77 12.61
C PRO A 130 1.05 -17.73 11.50
N VAL A 131 0.34 -16.59 11.51
CA VAL A 131 0.49 -15.60 10.42
C VAL A 131 1.77 -14.78 10.60
N LEU A 132 2.13 -14.43 11.84
CA LEU A 132 3.43 -13.86 12.17
C LEU A 132 4.57 -14.84 11.86
N SER A 133 4.38 -16.13 12.14
CA SER A 133 5.34 -17.17 11.74
C SER A 133 5.52 -17.22 10.23
N GLY A 134 4.43 -17.03 9.47
CA GLY A 134 4.45 -16.90 8.02
C GLY A 134 5.25 -15.69 7.53
N LEU A 135 5.03 -14.51 8.14
CA LEU A 135 5.79 -13.31 7.82
C LEU A 135 7.29 -13.50 8.10
N ASP A 136 7.64 -14.02 9.27
CA ASP A 136 9.02 -14.31 9.66
C ASP A 136 9.72 -15.19 8.61
N ALA A 137 9.08 -16.29 8.19
CA ALA A 137 9.61 -17.19 7.16
C ALA A 137 9.81 -16.48 5.81
N LEU A 138 8.82 -15.71 5.36
CA LEU A 138 8.91 -14.95 4.10
C LEU A 138 10.02 -13.91 4.13
N LEU A 139 10.24 -13.23 5.26
CA LEU A 139 11.33 -12.26 5.44
C LEU A 139 12.71 -12.92 5.37
N ARG A 140 12.85 -14.13 5.90
CA ARG A 140 14.11 -14.90 5.79
C ARG A 140 14.36 -15.40 4.37
N GLU A 141 13.31 -15.63 3.59
CA GLU A 141 13.39 -16.11 2.20
C GLU A 141 13.80 -15.02 1.20
N VAL A 142 13.67 -13.72 1.54
CA VAL A 142 13.94 -12.58 0.64
C VAL A 142 15.29 -12.69 -0.09
N VAL A 143 16.32 -13.21 0.59
CA VAL A 143 17.68 -13.37 0.03
C VAL A 143 17.77 -14.35 -1.15
N HIS A 144 16.73 -15.18 -1.35
CA HIS A 144 16.61 -16.05 -2.51
C HIS A 144 16.02 -15.33 -3.74
N HIS A 145 15.41 -14.17 -3.54
CA HIS A 145 14.75 -13.38 -4.57
C HIS A 145 15.54 -12.13 -4.96
N TYR A 146 16.20 -11.48 -4.01
CA TYR A 146 16.87 -10.19 -4.24
C TYR A 146 18.33 -10.19 -3.76
N PRO A 147 19.20 -9.31 -4.30
CA PRO A 147 20.56 -9.15 -3.79
C PRO A 147 20.57 -8.72 -2.31
N THR A 148 21.67 -8.99 -1.61
CA THR A 148 21.78 -8.80 -0.16
C THR A 148 21.37 -7.40 0.32
N LEU A 149 21.85 -6.34 -0.34
CA LEU A 149 21.50 -4.98 0.06
C LEU A 149 20.01 -4.68 -0.11
N VAL A 150 19.42 -5.09 -1.23
CA VAL A 150 17.98 -4.93 -1.49
C VAL A 150 17.16 -5.75 -0.50
N SER A 151 17.61 -6.98 -0.19
CA SER A 151 16.97 -7.84 0.81
C SER A 151 16.94 -7.18 2.19
N ASN A 152 18.04 -6.56 2.61
CA ASN A 152 18.11 -5.85 3.89
C ASN A 152 17.10 -4.70 3.97
N LEU A 153 16.94 -3.96 2.87
CA LEU A 153 15.98 -2.85 2.79
C LEU A 153 14.53 -3.34 2.82
N ILE A 154 14.20 -4.41 2.09
CA ILE A 154 12.88 -5.07 2.13
C ILE A 154 12.54 -5.53 3.55
N VAL A 155 13.48 -6.23 4.21
CA VAL A 155 13.30 -6.69 5.60
C VAL A 155 13.10 -5.50 6.53
N THR A 156 13.91 -4.44 6.41
CA THR A 156 13.80 -3.24 7.26
C THR A 156 12.44 -2.56 7.07
N SER A 157 11.98 -2.40 5.83
CA SER A 157 10.65 -1.86 5.51
C SER A 157 9.53 -2.69 6.16
N SER A 158 9.67 -4.01 6.15
CA SER A 158 8.69 -4.92 6.75
C SER A 158 8.66 -4.85 8.28
N LEU A 159 9.83 -4.69 8.92
CA LEU A 159 9.91 -4.48 10.37
C LEU A 159 9.37 -3.10 10.78
N ASN A 160 9.52 -2.09 9.92
CA ASN A 160 8.92 -0.77 10.11
C ASN A 160 7.38 -0.84 10.03
N PHE A 161 6.83 -1.60 9.08
CA PHE A 161 5.40 -1.86 8.98
C PHE A 161 4.85 -2.51 10.26
N VAL A 162 5.50 -3.55 10.77
CA VAL A 162 5.05 -4.16 12.04
C VAL A 162 5.13 -3.16 13.20
N SER A 163 6.15 -2.30 13.22
CA SER A 163 6.27 -1.23 14.22
C SER A 163 5.18 -0.17 14.07
N SER A 164 4.74 0.13 12.84
CA SER A 164 3.68 1.13 12.61
C SER A 164 2.33 0.65 13.13
N LEU A 165 2.04 -0.66 13.02
CA LEU A 165 0.82 -1.23 13.61
C LEU A 165 0.75 -1.00 15.12
N LEU A 166 1.90 -1.08 15.81
CA LEU A 166 2.02 -0.76 17.23
C LEU A 166 1.91 0.75 17.47
N LEU A 167 2.52 1.57 16.60
CA LEU A 167 2.42 3.03 16.69
C LEU A 167 0.96 3.49 16.57
N ASP A 168 0.21 2.95 15.61
CA ASP A 168 -1.20 3.27 15.40
C ASP A 168 -2.06 2.83 16.60
N HIS A 169 -1.74 1.68 17.20
CA HIS A 169 -2.38 1.22 18.42
C HIS A 169 -2.11 2.15 19.62
N GLU A 170 -0.85 2.48 19.88
CA GLU A 170 -0.40 3.31 21.01
C GLU A 170 -0.85 4.77 20.88
N THR A 171 -0.98 5.26 19.65
CA THR A 171 -1.39 6.63 19.35
C THR A 171 -2.87 6.75 19.02
N LYS A 172 -3.67 5.70 19.25
CA LYS A 172 -5.11 5.73 19.01
C LYS A 172 -5.79 6.85 19.82
N GLY A 173 -6.41 7.79 19.12
CA GLY A 173 -7.05 8.96 19.72
C GLY A 173 -6.08 10.06 20.18
N MET A 174 -4.78 9.93 19.89
CA MET A 174 -3.80 10.98 20.11
C MET A 174 -4.17 12.23 19.30
N LYS A 175 -4.12 13.39 19.94
CA LYS A 175 -4.27 14.67 19.25
C LYS A 175 -2.97 15.00 18.52
N ILE A 176 -3.05 15.14 17.19
CA ILE A 176 -1.92 15.60 16.38
C ILE A 176 -1.68 17.09 16.61
N SER A 177 -0.41 17.46 16.82
CA SER A 177 0.01 18.85 16.94
C SER A 177 0.11 19.50 15.56
N SER A 178 -0.41 20.73 15.42
CA SER A 178 -0.15 21.57 14.25
C SER A 178 1.32 21.96 14.10
N ASP A 179 2.11 21.84 15.18
CA ASP A 179 3.55 22.08 15.17
C ASP A 179 4.36 20.86 14.70
N ALA A 180 3.69 19.77 14.28
CA ALA A 180 4.30 18.55 13.77
C ALA A 180 3.93 18.27 12.30
N PRO A 181 4.27 19.17 11.36
CA PRO A 181 3.84 19.07 9.96
C PRO A 181 4.38 17.84 9.21
N LEU A 182 5.48 17.24 9.70
CA LEU A 182 6.12 16.05 9.10
C LEU A 182 5.62 14.73 9.70
N TYR A 183 4.82 14.77 10.76
CA TYR A 183 4.34 13.54 11.41
C TYR A 183 3.49 12.65 10.49
N PRO A 184 2.54 13.17 9.67
CA PRO A 184 1.77 12.33 8.77
C PRO A 184 2.65 11.55 7.78
N GLU A 185 3.67 12.22 7.23
CA GLU A 185 4.63 11.61 6.30
C GLU A 185 5.47 10.53 6.97
N TYR A 186 5.98 10.82 8.17
CA TYR A 186 6.75 9.84 8.94
C TYR A 186 5.92 8.59 9.27
N SER A 187 4.67 8.77 9.72
CA SER A 187 3.76 7.65 10.02
C SER A 187 3.44 6.83 8.77
N ARG A 188 3.26 7.51 7.63
CA ARG A 188 2.95 6.86 6.35
C ARG A 188 4.13 6.07 5.80
N LEU A 189 5.34 6.60 5.92
CA LEU A 189 6.57 5.92 5.50
C LEU A 189 6.77 4.60 6.25
N LEU A 190 6.45 4.55 7.55
CA LEU A 190 6.56 3.32 8.33
C LEU A 190 5.49 2.29 7.94
N SER A 191 4.24 2.71 7.76
CA SER A 191 3.09 1.83 7.53
C SER A 191 2.93 1.36 6.09
N GLY A 192 3.48 2.08 5.12
CA GLY A 192 3.17 1.89 3.71
C GLY A 192 3.80 0.69 3.02
N LEU A 193 4.83 0.07 3.63
CA LEU A 193 5.68 -0.93 2.95
C LEU A 193 6.24 -0.44 1.60
N SER A 194 6.30 0.89 1.40
CA SER A 194 6.59 1.48 0.09
C SER A 194 8.00 1.15 -0.39
N ASP A 195 8.98 1.16 0.52
CA ASP A 195 10.35 0.72 0.23
C ASP A 195 10.36 -0.72 -0.31
N ALA A 196 9.67 -1.65 0.36
CA ALA A 196 9.60 -3.05 -0.08
C ALA A 196 8.94 -3.16 -1.46
N TYR A 197 7.76 -2.56 -1.63
CA TYR A 197 7.02 -2.60 -2.89
C TYR A 197 7.77 -1.91 -4.04
N GLY A 198 8.47 -0.81 -3.77
CA GLY A 198 9.30 -0.10 -4.74
C GLY A 198 10.54 -0.90 -5.15
N LEU A 199 11.18 -1.58 -4.20
CA LEU A 199 12.31 -2.47 -4.49
C LEU A 199 11.89 -3.71 -5.27
N PHE A 200 10.66 -4.22 -5.08
CA PHE A 200 10.16 -5.36 -5.84
C PHE A 200 10.04 -5.07 -7.34
N VAL A 201 9.88 -3.80 -7.73
CA VAL A 201 9.71 -3.38 -9.12
C VAL A 201 10.87 -3.80 -10.00
N PHE A 202 12.09 -3.73 -9.47
CA PHE A 202 13.30 -3.88 -10.25
C PHE A 202 13.80 -5.33 -10.25
N HIS A 203 14.14 -5.83 -11.44
CA HIS A 203 14.68 -7.18 -11.57
C HIS A 203 15.98 -7.32 -10.74
N PRO A 204 16.20 -8.44 -10.02
CA PRO A 204 17.36 -8.65 -9.15
C PRO A 204 18.73 -8.47 -9.83
N ALA A 205 18.81 -8.65 -11.15
CA ALA A 205 20.04 -8.46 -11.92
C ALA A 205 20.31 -6.99 -12.34
N LEU A 206 19.34 -6.07 -12.16
CA LEU A 206 19.56 -4.66 -12.48
C LEU A 206 20.56 -4.05 -11.48
N PRO A 207 21.58 -3.31 -11.95
CA PRO A 207 22.50 -2.63 -11.06
C PRO A 207 21.77 -1.61 -10.18
N LEU A 208 21.97 -1.70 -8.86
CA LEU A 208 21.32 -0.83 -7.88
C LEU A 208 21.45 0.67 -8.22
N GLY A 209 22.61 1.08 -8.73
CA GLY A 209 22.89 2.47 -9.10
C GLY A 209 21.99 3.04 -10.21
N GLU A 210 21.30 2.19 -10.97
CA GLU A 210 20.42 2.60 -12.06
C GLU A 210 19.04 3.06 -11.59
N TYR A 211 18.60 2.63 -10.40
CA TYR A 211 17.26 2.95 -9.89
C TYR A 211 17.23 3.50 -8.46
N ILE A 212 18.25 3.28 -7.64
CA ILE A 212 18.20 3.64 -6.21
C ILE A 212 17.92 5.12 -5.96
N GLN A 213 18.36 6.01 -6.85
CA GLN A 213 18.11 7.45 -6.71
C GLN A 213 16.63 7.83 -6.87
N CYS A 214 15.81 7.01 -7.55
CA CYS A 214 14.38 7.27 -7.68
C CYS A 214 13.57 6.77 -6.48
N MET A 215 14.15 5.93 -5.61
CA MET A 215 13.41 5.31 -4.50
C MET A 215 12.62 6.30 -3.64
N PRO A 216 13.16 7.46 -3.21
CA PRO A 216 12.38 8.41 -2.42
C PRO A 216 11.11 8.91 -3.12
N ASP A 217 11.19 9.18 -4.44
CA ASP A 217 10.02 9.58 -5.22
C ASP A 217 9.10 8.37 -5.48
N LEU A 218 9.64 7.17 -5.70
CA LEU A 218 8.87 5.94 -5.89
C LEU A 218 8.07 5.57 -4.64
N ASP A 219 8.68 5.68 -3.47
CA ASP A 219 8.02 5.42 -2.18
C ASP A 219 6.85 6.36 -1.97
N PHE A 220 7.08 7.65 -2.24
CA PHE A 220 6.07 8.70 -2.22
C PHE A 220 4.92 8.38 -3.19
N ILE A 221 5.24 7.96 -4.42
CA ILE A 221 4.25 7.56 -5.43
C ILE A 221 3.41 6.38 -4.93
N ILE A 222 4.02 5.32 -4.38
CA ILE A 222 3.33 4.10 -3.96
C ILE A 222 2.33 4.40 -2.85
N ASN A 223 2.77 5.11 -1.81
CA ASN A 223 1.93 5.48 -0.67
C ASN A 223 0.79 6.40 -1.10
N HIS A 224 1.10 7.49 -1.79
CA HIS A 224 0.10 8.53 -2.01
C HIS A 224 -0.78 8.26 -3.22
N THR A 225 -0.37 7.41 -4.16
CA THR A 225 -1.33 6.85 -5.13
C THR A 225 -2.39 6.04 -4.40
N ASN A 226 -2.01 5.22 -3.41
CA ASN A 226 -2.98 4.50 -2.59
C ASN A 226 -3.88 5.47 -1.79
N ASP A 227 -3.31 6.49 -1.14
CA ASP A 227 -4.08 7.48 -0.37
C ASP A 227 -5.05 8.28 -1.25
N ILE A 228 -4.63 8.70 -2.45
CA ILE A 228 -5.48 9.43 -3.41
C ILE A 228 -6.62 8.54 -3.92
N LEU A 229 -6.33 7.29 -4.27
CA LEU A 229 -7.33 6.37 -4.84
C LEU A 229 -8.29 5.80 -3.80
N SER A 230 -7.88 5.70 -2.54
CA SER A 230 -8.73 5.28 -1.42
C SER A 230 -9.59 6.42 -0.87
N TYR A 231 -9.17 7.67 -1.02
CA TYR A 231 -9.83 8.80 -0.37
C TYR A 231 -11.35 8.88 -0.62
N TYR A 232 -11.82 8.56 -1.83
CA TYR A 232 -13.26 8.55 -2.12
C TYR A 232 -14.03 7.54 -1.26
N LYS A 233 -13.51 6.31 -1.10
CA LYS A 233 -14.14 5.30 -0.24
C LYS A 233 -14.11 5.71 1.23
N GLU A 234 -13.00 6.31 1.66
CA GLU A 234 -12.74 6.71 3.04
C GLU A 234 -13.71 7.80 3.49
N GLU A 235 -13.94 8.82 2.64
CA GLU A 235 -14.90 9.87 2.94
C GLU A 235 -16.33 9.33 3.01
N ILE A 236 -16.73 8.42 2.10
CA ILE A 236 -18.07 7.79 2.14
C ILE A 236 -18.25 6.92 3.39
N GLU A 237 -17.19 6.25 3.85
CA GLU A 237 -17.18 5.41 5.05
C GLU A 237 -17.03 6.22 6.34
N GLY A 238 -16.80 7.53 6.23
CA GLY A 238 -16.63 8.42 7.38
C GLY A 238 -15.32 8.20 8.12
N GLU A 239 -14.30 7.65 7.45
CA GLU A 239 -12.97 7.45 8.02
C GLU A 239 -12.32 8.82 8.29
N THR A 240 -11.89 9.04 9.54
CA THR A 240 -11.28 10.31 9.96
C THR A 240 -9.79 10.20 10.27
N ALA A 241 -9.25 8.98 10.22
CA ALA A 241 -7.87 8.64 10.58
C ALA A 241 -7.07 8.18 9.35
N ASN A 242 -7.25 8.86 8.22
CA ASN A 242 -6.46 8.64 7.00
C ASN A 242 -5.39 9.72 6.81
N TYR A 243 -4.43 9.48 5.91
CA TYR A 243 -3.31 10.39 5.65
C TYR A 243 -3.79 11.80 5.29
N LEU A 244 -4.80 11.93 4.42
CA LEU A 244 -5.31 13.24 3.99
C LEU A 244 -5.96 14.03 5.13
N SER A 245 -6.66 13.36 6.04
CA SER A 245 -7.20 13.97 7.24
C SER A 245 -6.08 14.43 8.18
N LEU A 246 -5.05 13.61 8.36
CA LEU A 246 -3.86 13.96 9.15
C LEU A 246 -3.11 15.16 8.56
N MET A 247 -2.90 15.17 7.24
CA MET A 247 -2.26 16.27 6.51
C MET A 247 -3.09 17.55 6.59
N ALA A 248 -4.41 17.47 6.45
CA ALA A 248 -5.31 18.62 6.58
C ALA A 248 -5.19 19.26 7.98
N VAL A 249 -5.20 18.44 9.03
CA VAL A 249 -5.03 18.92 10.42
C VAL A 249 -3.63 19.49 10.66
N SER A 250 -2.57 18.78 10.25
CA SER A 250 -1.19 19.18 10.55
C SER A 250 -0.76 20.45 9.82
N LEU A 251 -1.31 20.69 8.62
CA LEU A 251 -0.97 21.86 7.79
C LEU A 251 -2.03 22.96 7.83
N ALA A 252 -3.07 22.82 8.65
CA ALA A 252 -4.22 23.74 8.73
C ALA A 252 -4.87 23.98 7.34
N LEU A 253 -5.02 22.91 6.55
CA LEU A 253 -5.66 22.91 5.24
C LEU A 253 -7.08 22.36 5.35
N THR A 254 -7.93 22.70 4.37
CA THR A 254 -9.12 21.90 4.08
C THR A 254 -8.72 20.55 3.51
N LYS A 255 -9.58 19.52 3.64
CA LYS A 255 -9.30 18.22 3.03
C LYS A 255 -9.18 18.29 1.50
N GLN A 256 -9.90 19.20 0.85
CA GLN A 256 -9.80 19.44 -0.60
C GLN A 256 -8.44 20.03 -0.99
N GLU A 257 -7.93 20.99 -0.21
CA GLU A 257 -6.58 21.54 -0.42
C GLU A 257 -5.51 20.47 -0.16
N ALA A 258 -5.68 19.63 0.87
CA ALA A 258 -4.77 18.51 1.12
C ALA A 258 -4.75 17.52 -0.05
N LEU A 259 -5.91 17.11 -0.58
CA LEU A 259 -6.01 16.23 -1.74
C LEU A 259 -5.35 16.83 -2.98
N HIS A 260 -5.59 18.12 -3.24
CA HIS A 260 -4.97 18.83 -4.35
C HIS A 260 -3.44 18.87 -4.21
N GLN A 261 -2.93 19.30 -3.05
CA GLN A 261 -1.49 19.36 -2.81
C GLN A 261 -0.82 17.99 -2.89
N LEU A 262 -1.45 16.95 -2.34
CA LEU A 262 -0.94 15.59 -2.40
C LEU A 262 -0.88 15.09 -3.85
N SER A 263 -1.93 15.36 -4.63
CA SER A 263 -1.99 15.02 -6.06
C SER A 263 -0.88 15.71 -6.86
N GLU A 264 -0.66 17.01 -6.65
CA GLU A 264 0.42 17.76 -7.32
C GLU A 264 1.80 17.17 -7.01
N LYS A 265 2.08 16.91 -5.73
CA LYS A 265 3.35 16.33 -5.30
C LYS A 265 3.56 14.93 -5.88
N THR A 266 2.50 14.12 -5.92
CA THR A 266 2.56 12.74 -6.44
C THR A 266 2.82 12.73 -7.95
N VAL A 267 2.18 13.64 -8.71
CA VAL A 267 2.49 13.82 -10.14
C VAL A 267 3.91 14.30 -10.36
N GLN A 268 4.41 15.20 -9.53
CA GLN A 268 5.80 15.67 -9.63
C GLN A 268 6.79 14.53 -9.35
N ALA A 269 6.56 13.73 -8.30
CA ALA A 269 7.37 12.55 -7.98
C ALA A 269 7.38 11.53 -9.13
N TYR A 270 6.22 11.30 -9.76
CA TYR A 270 6.09 10.47 -10.96
C TYR A 270 7.00 10.96 -12.09
N HIS A 271 6.96 12.25 -12.42
CA HIS A 271 7.83 12.81 -13.46
C HIS A 271 9.31 12.81 -13.08
N ASN A 272 9.66 13.05 -11.81
CA ASN A 272 11.05 12.95 -11.35
C ASN A 272 11.59 11.53 -11.51
N THR A 273 10.80 10.53 -11.09
CA THR A 273 11.14 9.10 -11.24
C THR A 273 11.41 8.76 -12.70
N LEU A 274 10.54 9.21 -13.62
CA LEU A 274 10.77 9.03 -15.05
C LEU A 274 12.07 9.69 -15.54
N GLN A 275 12.38 10.91 -15.09
CA GLN A 275 13.62 11.57 -15.51
C GLN A 275 14.86 10.85 -14.99
N ILE A 276 14.83 10.34 -13.75
CA ILE A 276 15.93 9.60 -13.15
C ILE A 276 16.16 8.28 -13.89
N LEU A 277 15.08 7.55 -14.23
CA LEU A 277 15.18 6.24 -14.86
C LEU A 277 15.36 6.29 -16.38
N ARG A 278 15.06 7.43 -17.04
CA ARG A 278 15.15 7.58 -18.51
C ARG A 278 16.48 7.12 -19.13
N PRO A 279 17.66 7.30 -18.51
CA PRO A 279 18.91 6.78 -19.06
C PRO A 279 19.05 5.25 -18.97
N HIS A 280 18.20 4.58 -18.18
CA HIS A 280 18.23 3.16 -17.85
C HIS A 280 16.95 2.47 -18.32
N THR A 281 16.88 2.13 -19.61
CA THR A 281 15.66 1.65 -20.28
C THR A 281 14.95 0.52 -19.53
N GLU A 282 15.68 -0.51 -19.10
CA GLU A 282 15.07 -1.66 -18.40
C GLU A 282 14.43 -1.26 -17.05
N ALA A 283 15.08 -0.37 -16.28
CA ALA A 283 14.53 0.13 -15.03
C ALA A 283 13.33 1.06 -15.27
N CYS A 284 13.39 1.89 -16.31
CA CYS A 284 12.29 2.77 -16.72
C CYS A 284 11.05 1.96 -17.16
N ASP A 285 11.24 0.93 -17.97
CA ASP A 285 10.18 0.04 -18.44
C ASP A 285 9.56 -0.77 -17.29
N ALA A 286 10.39 -1.22 -16.33
CA ALA A 286 9.92 -1.89 -15.12
C ALA A 286 9.04 -0.96 -14.27
N PHE A 287 9.48 0.29 -14.05
CA PHE A 287 8.69 1.29 -13.33
C PHE A 287 7.36 1.61 -14.03
N LEU A 288 7.38 1.84 -15.34
CA LEU A 288 6.15 2.11 -16.10
C LEU A 288 5.19 0.91 -16.05
N SER A 289 5.70 -0.30 -16.25
CA SER A 289 4.90 -1.53 -16.14
C SER A 289 4.27 -1.65 -14.76
N PHE A 290 5.07 -1.44 -13.72
CA PHE A 290 4.59 -1.44 -12.34
C PHE A 290 3.54 -0.39 -12.08
N PHE A 291 3.79 0.87 -12.43
CA PHE A 291 2.89 1.97 -12.07
C PHE A 291 1.53 1.86 -12.77
N HIS A 292 1.51 1.53 -14.06
CA HIS A 292 0.26 1.24 -14.78
C HIS A 292 -0.45 0.00 -14.20
N GLY A 293 0.31 -1.02 -13.84
CA GLY A 293 -0.21 -2.23 -13.19
C GLY A 293 -0.74 -1.99 -11.78
N TYR A 294 -0.13 -1.11 -11.00
CA TYR A 294 -0.52 -0.75 -9.65
C TYR A 294 -1.86 0.00 -9.67
N PHE A 295 -2.07 0.87 -10.65
CA PHE A 295 -3.38 1.46 -10.89
C PHE A 295 -4.44 0.41 -11.27
N ARG A 296 -4.11 -0.54 -12.16
CA ARG A 296 -5.00 -1.65 -12.52
C ARG A 296 -5.39 -2.49 -11.31
N PHE A 297 -4.44 -2.77 -10.41
CA PHE A 297 -4.69 -3.44 -9.14
C PHE A 297 -5.75 -2.70 -8.29
N HIS A 298 -5.64 -1.37 -8.16
CA HIS A 298 -6.65 -0.57 -7.45
C HIS A 298 -8.00 -0.60 -8.18
N ALA A 299 -7.99 -0.48 -9.51
CA ALA A 299 -9.20 -0.51 -10.34
C ALA A 299 -9.92 -1.88 -10.32
N ALA A 300 -9.19 -2.97 -10.11
CA ALA A 300 -9.73 -4.33 -9.97
C ALA A 300 -10.53 -4.52 -8.68
N SER A 301 -10.17 -3.77 -7.63
CA SER A 301 -10.73 -3.96 -6.31
C SER A 301 -11.94 -3.07 -6.09
N ARG A 302 -13.10 -3.71 -5.91
CA ARG A 302 -14.36 -3.03 -5.55
C ARG A 302 -14.25 -2.19 -4.27
N ARG A 303 -13.26 -2.49 -3.41
CA ARG A 303 -12.96 -1.71 -2.20
C ARG A 303 -12.79 -0.22 -2.49
N TYR A 304 -12.12 0.14 -3.60
CA TYR A 304 -11.81 1.54 -3.90
C TYR A 304 -12.95 2.31 -4.59
N LYS A 305 -14.03 1.63 -4.99
CA LYS A 305 -15.20 2.23 -5.68
C LYS A 305 -14.81 3.11 -6.89
N LEU A 306 -13.71 2.78 -7.57
CA LEU A 306 -13.19 3.59 -8.70
C LEU A 306 -14.13 3.60 -9.91
N GLU A 307 -14.99 2.60 -10.05
CA GLU A 307 -16.07 2.62 -11.03
C GLU A 307 -17.02 3.82 -10.83
N GLU A 308 -17.39 4.14 -9.58
CA GLU A 308 -18.24 5.29 -9.24
C GLU A 308 -17.51 6.64 -9.48
N VAL A 309 -16.19 6.64 -9.34
CA VAL A 309 -15.33 7.79 -9.64
C VAL A 309 -15.24 8.05 -11.15
N MET A 310 -15.19 6.98 -11.95
CA MET A 310 -14.95 7.05 -13.38
C MET A 310 -16.22 7.19 -14.24
N LEU A 311 -17.34 6.59 -13.81
CA LEU A 311 -18.57 6.49 -14.61
C LEU A 311 -19.36 7.81 -14.70
N GLU A 312 -19.16 8.77 -13.80
CA GLU A 312 -19.82 10.10 -13.86
C GLU A 312 -19.34 10.99 -15.02
N LYS A 313 -18.32 10.59 -15.80
CA LYS A 313 -18.00 11.22 -17.09
C LYS A 313 -19.09 11.07 -18.16
N SER A 314 -20.14 10.27 -17.91
CA SER A 314 -21.18 9.96 -18.89
C SER A 314 -22.40 10.90 -18.83
N ILE A 315 -22.41 11.90 -17.93
CA ILE A 315 -23.53 12.84 -17.79
C ILE A 315 -22.99 14.29 -17.78
N SER A 316 -22.45 14.74 -18.91
CA SER A 316 -22.30 16.16 -19.23
C SER A 316 -22.51 16.39 -20.72
#